data_AF-A0A7C2FXY1-F1
#
_entry.id   AF-A0A7C2FXY1-F1
#
_cell.length_a   1.000
_cell.length_b   1.000
_cell.length_c   1.000
_cell.angle_alpha   90.00
_cell.angle_beta   90.00
_cell.angle_gamma   90.00
#
_symmetry.space_group_name_H-M   'P 1'
#
loop_
_entity.id
_entity.type
_entity.pdbx_description
1 polymer ?
#
loop_
_entity_poly.entity_id
_entity_poly.type
_entity_poly.pdbx_seq_one_letter_code
_entity_poly.pdbx_strand_id
1 'polypeptide(L)'
;MKTSDFNLQSHAESTVVPLDIANRFASMEQEPGDDELLECISSTPVGKLLRMISTLPEIRQEKVCSARMQIANGDYDLGPNLDEALDRVLEEFIAEG
;
A
#
# COMPACT_ATOMS: atom_id res chain seq x y z
N MET A 1 -11.39 -50.17 -8.51
CA MET A 1 -10.49 -49.55 -9.49
C MET A 1 -11.19 -49.41 -10.83
N LYS A 2 -11.47 -48.18 -11.24
CA LYS A 2 -11.67 -47.74 -12.62
C LYS A 2 -11.02 -46.36 -12.70
N THR A 3 -9.92 -46.25 -13.44
CA THR A 3 -9.25 -45.00 -13.74
C THR A 3 -10.07 -44.30 -14.82
N SER A 4 -10.59 -43.11 -14.54
CA SER A 4 -11.23 -42.27 -15.54
C SER A 4 -10.16 -41.36 -16.11
N ASP A 5 -9.72 -41.66 -17.33
CA ASP A 5 -8.78 -40.83 -18.07
C ASP A 5 -9.46 -39.52 -18.45
N PHE A 6 -9.11 -38.44 -17.75
CA PHE A 6 -9.51 -37.10 -18.11
C PHE A 6 -8.70 -36.65 -19.32
N ASN A 7 -9.32 -36.75 -20.49
CA ASN A 7 -8.76 -36.30 -21.75
C ASN A 7 -8.84 -34.76 -21.82
N LEU A 8 -7.70 -34.08 -21.61
CA LEU A 8 -7.56 -32.66 -21.96
C LEU A 8 -7.27 -32.56 -23.46
N GLN A 9 -8.34 -32.49 -24.26
CA GLN A 9 -8.23 -31.98 -25.63
C GLN A 9 -7.82 -30.50 -25.52
N SER A 10 -6.56 -30.19 -25.86
CA SER A 10 -6.08 -28.82 -25.98
C SER A 10 -6.73 -28.18 -27.20
N HIS A 11 -7.86 -27.51 -26.97
CA HIS A 11 -8.37 -26.54 -27.92
C HIS A 11 -7.48 -25.31 -27.82
N ALA A 12 -6.47 -25.24 -28.69
CA ALA A 12 -5.80 -23.99 -29.01
C ALA A 12 -6.83 -23.09 -29.72
N GLU A 13 -7.72 -22.50 -28.94
CA GLU A 13 -8.51 -21.36 -29.38
C GLU A 13 -7.50 -20.23 -29.63
N SER A 14 -7.17 -20.06 -30.91
CA SER A 14 -6.53 -18.86 -31.42
C SER A 14 -7.46 -17.70 -31.04
N THR A 15 -7.20 -17.09 -29.89
CA THR A 15 -7.89 -15.90 -29.46
C THR A 15 -7.42 -14.81 -30.40
N VAL A 16 -8.14 -14.65 -31.51
CA VAL A 16 -7.96 -13.52 -32.42
C VAL A 16 -8.46 -12.31 -31.64
N VAL A 17 -7.60 -11.76 -30.78
CA VAL A 17 -7.81 -10.44 -30.20
C VAL A 17 -7.88 -9.50 -31.41
N PRO A 18 -9.02 -8.83 -31.66
CA PRO A 18 -9.10 -7.82 -32.70
C PRO A 18 -7.91 -6.87 -32.54
N LEU A 19 -7.19 -6.62 -33.63
CA LEU A 19 -6.01 -5.76 -33.66
C LEU A 19 -6.27 -4.40 -32.99
N ASP A 20 -7.54 -3.95 -33.00
CA ASP A 20 -8.02 -2.75 -32.32
C ASP A 20 -7.91 -2.78 -30.79
N ILE A 21 -8.11 -3.94 -30.14
CA ILE A 21 -7.96 -4.07 -28.69
C ILE A 21 -6.48 -4.04 -28.31
N ALA A 22 -5.64 -4.78 -29.02
CA ALA A 22 -4.20 -4.78 -28.81
C ALA A 22 -3.60 -3.38 -29.06
N ASN A 23 -4.03 -2.68 -30.11
CA ASN A 23 -3.63 -1.29 -30.39
C ASN A 23 -4.10 -0.30 -29.33
N ARG A 24 -5.25 -0.54 -28.69
CA ARG A 24 -5.75 0.32 -27.62
C ARG A 24 -4.89 0.24 -26.36
N PHE A 25 -4.35 -0.94 -26.05
CA PHE A 25 -3.40 -1.10 -24.94
C PHE A 25 -2.01 -0.56 -25.29
N ALA A 26 -1.53 -0.79 -26.52
CA ALA A 26 -0.24 -0.26 -26.98
C ALA A 26 -0.17 1.28 -27.05
N SER A 27 -1.32 1.95 -27.24
CA SER A 27 -1.40 3.42 -27.23
C SER A 27 -1.35 4.04 -25.83
N MET A 28 -1.43 3.23 -24.77
CA MET A 28 -1.38 3.67 -23.36
C MET A 28 0.02 3.53 -22.74
N GLU A 29 1.04 3.16 -23.51
CA GLU A 29 2.42 2.96 -23.01
C GLU A 29 3.23 4.26 -22.82
N GLN A 30 2.62 5.43 -23.02
CA GLN A 30 3.25 6.68 -22.58
C GLN A 30 3.00 6.84 -21.08
N GLU A 31 4.05 6.62 -20.28
CA GLU A 31 4.12 7.10 -18.91
C GLU A 31 3.72 8.59 -18.91
N PRO A 32 2.67 8.97 -18.17
CA PRO A 32 2.25 10.36 -18.09
C PRO A 32 3.41 11.20 -17.55
N GLY A 33 3.59 12.40 -18.08
CA GLY A 33 4.60 13.32 -17.55
C GLY A 33 4.32 13.67 -16.09
N ASP A 34 5.36 14.04 -15.34
CA ASP A 34 5.26 14.36 -13.90
C ASP A 34 4.15 15.38 -13.60
N ASP A 35 3.97 16.39 -14.46
CA ASP A 35 2.93 17.42 -14.32
C ASP A 35 1.51 16.83 -14.42
N GLU A 36 1.28 15.92 -15.36
CA GLU A 36 -0.01 15.26 -15.58
C GLU A 36 -0.33 14.28 -14.44
N LEU A 37 0.70 13.61 -13.92
CA LEU A 37 0.58 12.75 -12.74
C LEU A 37 0.24 13.56 -11.47
N LEU A 38 0.92 14.69 -11.27
CA LEU A 38 0.66 15.60 -10.14
C LEU A 38 -0.75 16.19 -10.21
N GLU A 39 -1.21 16.55 -11.42
CA GLU A 39 -2.58 16.99 -11.65
C GLU A 39 -3.57 15.87 -11.26
N CYS A 40 -3.35 14.65 -11.73
CA CYS A 40 -4.18 13.48 -11.39
C CYS A 40 -4.24 13.19 -9.89
N ILE A 41 -3.12 13.32 -9.17
CA ILE A 41 -3.04 13.17 -7.70
C ILE A 41 -3.91 14.22 -7.00
N SER A 42 -4.07 15.40 -7.57
CA SER A 42 -4.84 16.50 -6.96
C SER A 42 -6.33 16.50 -7.33
N SER A 43 -6.68 16.07 -8.54
CA SER A 43 -7.99 16.29 -9.15
C SER A 43 -8.92 15.08 -9.01
N THR A 44 -8.38 13.86 -9.09
CA THR A 44 -9.17 12.64 -9.10
C THR A 44 -9.47 12.13 -7.67
N PRO A 45 -10.61 11.45 -7.43
CA PRO A 45 -10.89 10.83 -6.14
C PRO A 45 -9.81 9.83 -5.70
N VAL A 46 -9.27 9.05 -6.64
CA VAL A 46 -8.20 8.08 -6.39
C VAL A 46 -6.88 8.79 -6.08
N GLY A 47 -6.55 9.84 -6.82
CA GLY A 47 -5.37 10.66 -6.56
C GLY A 47 -5.39 11.32 -5.18
N LYS A 48 -6.54 11.86 -4.78
CA LYS A 48 -6.74 12.41 -3.43
C LYS A 48 -6.54 11.35 -2.35
N LEU A 49 -7.04 10.12 -2.57
CA LEU A 49 -6.81 9.00 -1.66
C LEU A 49 -5.33 8.63 -1.59
N LEU A 50 -4.62 8.53 -2.73
CA LEU A 50 -3.18 8.25 -2.75
C LEU A 50 -2.38 9.32 -2.03
N ARG A 51 -2.75 10.60 -2.16
CA ARG A 51 -2.17 11.71 -1.39
C ARG A 51 -2.42 11.56 0.11
N MET A 52 -3.62 11.18 0.53
CA MET A 52 -3.90 10.92 1.94
C MET A 52 -3.04 9.77 2.45
N ILE A 53 -2.95 8.66 1.70
CA ILE A 53 -2.12 7.50 2.04
C ILE A 53 -0.64 7.89 2.15
N SER A 54 -0.11 8.73 1.24
CA SER A 54 1.29 9.16 1.30
C SER A 54 1.60 10.05 2.50
N THR A 55 0.59 10.70 3.09
CA THR A 55 0.76 11.48 4.34
C THR A 55 0.62 10.63 5.59
N LEU A 56 0.14 9.39 5.49
CA LEU A 56 0.03 8.53 6.66
C LEU A 56 1.44 8.17 7.13
N PRO A 57 1.72 8.30 8.44
CA PRO A 57 2.99 7.85 8.97
C PRO A 57 3.13 6.35 8.72
N GLU A 58 4.34 5.90 8.40
CA GLU A 58 4.63 4.47 8.25
C GLU A 58 4.42 3.78 9.61
N ILE A 59 3.24 3.18 9.81
CA ILE A 59 2.97 2.40 11.02
C ILE A 59 3.65 1.04 10.86
N ARG A 60 4.75 0.83 11.57
CA ARG A 60 5.39 -0.48 11.74
C ARG A 60 4.49 -1.37 12.60
N GLN A 61 3.52 -2.02 11.96
CA GLN A 61 2.46 -2.81 12.63
C GLN A 61 3.02 -3.84 13.61
N GLU A 62 4.15 -4.47 13.27
CA GLU A 62 4.86 -5.40 14.16
C GLU A 62 5.23 -4.76 15.50
N LYS A 63 5.82 -3.55 15.47
CA LYS A 63 6.23 -2.82 16.69
C LYS A 63 5.03 -2.44 17.54
N VAL A 64 3.94 -2.01 16.91
CA VAL A 64 2.69 -1.65 17.60
C VAL A 64 2.06 -2.88 18.26
N CYS A 65 1.97 -4.00 17.54
CA CYS A 65 1.43 -5.25 18.09
C CYS A 65 2.30 -5.77 19.25
N SER A 66 3.62 -5.74 19.12
CA SER A 66 4.54 -6.13 20.19
C SER A 66 4.34 -5.28 21.45
N ALA A 67 4.30 -3.95 21.31
CA ALA A 67 4.06 -3.06 22.44
C ALA A 67 2.70 -3.32 23.11
N ARG A 68 1.63 -3.52 22.32
CA ARG A 68 0.30 -3.86 22.85
C ARG A 68 0.30 -5.17 23.64
N MET A 69 0.99 -6.20 23.16
CA MET A 69 1.10 -7.46 23.90
C MET A 69 1.87 -7.28 25.20
N GLN A 70 3.00 -6.56 25.19
CA GLN A 70 3.78 -6.29 26.39
C GLN A 70 2.96 -5.53 27.44
N ILE A 71 2.17 -4.53 27.01
CA ILE A 71 1.28 -3.77 27.89
C ILE A 71 0.21 -4.70 28.49
N ALA A 72 -0.44 -5.52 27.66
CA ALA A 72 -1.47 -6.45 28.12
C ALA A 72 -0.94 -7.50 29.10
N ASN A 73 0.30 -7.94 28.92
CA ASN A 73 0.94 -8.93 29.79
C ASN A 73 1.56 -8.31 31.06
N GLY A 74 1.69 -6.98 31.13
CA GLY A 74 2.36 -6.28 32.23
C GLY A 74 3.89 -6.28 32.14
N ASP A 75 4.45 -6.73 31.01
CA ASP A 75 5.89 -6.80 30.75
C ASP A 75 6.44 -5.52 30.10
N TYR A 76 5.57 -4.53 29.90
CA TYR A 76 5.96 -3.26 29.30
C TYR A 76 6.69 -2.37 30.32
N ASP A 77 7.92 -1.99 29.99
CA ASP A 77 8.74 -1.15 30.85
C ASP A 77 8.26 0.31 30.81
N LEU A 78 7.28 0.64 31.64
CA LEU A 78 6.57 1.91 31.58
C LEU A 78 7.46 3.12 31.88
N GLY A 79 8.36 3.02 32.85
CA GLY A 79 9.18 4.15 33.32
C GLY A 79 9.99 4.80 32.20
N PRO A 80 10.98 4.10 31.61
CA PRO A 80 11.84 4.68 30.59
C PRO A 80 11.07 5.03 29.30
N ASN A 81 10.05 4.24 28.93
CA ASN A 81 9.24 4.55 27.75
C ASN A 81 8.37 5.80 27.94
N LEU A 82 7.91 6.07 29.17
CA LEU A 82 7.16 7.28 29.49
C LEU A 82 8.06 8.51 29.52
N ASP A 83 9.25 8.38 30.12
CA ASP A 83 10.24 9.47 30.15
C ASP A 83 10.63 9.87 28.72
N GLU A 84 10.94 8.90 27.85
CA GLU A 84 11.26 9.16 26.44
C GLU A 84 10.06 9.77 25.68
N ALA A 85 8.83 9.34 25.97
CA ALA A 85 7.64 9.91 25.35
C ALA A 85 7.42 11.37 25.77
N LEU A 86 7.67 11.70 27.04
CA LEU A 86 7.59 13.06 27.56
C LEU A 86 8.65 13.96 26.93
N ASP A 87 9.90 13.50 26.82
CA ASP A 87 11.00 14.25 26.20
C ASP A 87 10.64 14.63 24.75
N ARG A 88 10.14 13.69 23.95
CA ARG A 88 9.73 13.97 22.56
C ARG A 88 8.59 14.98 22.46
N VAL A 89 7.60 14.89 23.35
CA VAL A 89 6.48 15.85 23.40
C VAL A 89 7.00 17.24 23.75
N LEU A 90 7.90 17.34 24.73
CA LEU A 90 8.52 18.61 25.11
C LEU A 90 9.38 19.19 23.97
N GLU A 91 10.14 18.36 23.27
CA GLU A 91 10.90 18.77 22.08
C GLU A 91 10.00 19.36 20.99
N GLU A 92 8.86 18.74 20.71
CA GLU A 92 7.88 19.24 19.72
C GLU A 92 7.34 20.63 20.13
N PHE A 93 6.95 20.80 21.39
CA PHE A 93 6.48 22.09 21.90
C PHE A 93 7.55 23.19 21.90
N ILE A 94 8.83 22.84 22.09
CA ILE A 94 9.94 23.79 22.06
C ILE A 94 10.34 24.12 20.61
N ALA A 95 10.25 23.16 19.68
CA ALA A 95 10.60 23.33 18.27
C ALA A 95 9.54 24.11 17.47
N GLU A 96 8.28 24.12 17.92
CA GLU A 96 7.19 24.91 17.33
C GLU A 96 7.08 26.34 17.90
N GLY A 97 7.98 26.73 18.82
CA GLY A 97 8.03 28.04 19.49
C GLY A 97 8.90 29.09 18.82
#